data_AF-A0A7W1GIR2-F1
#
_entry.id   AF-A0A7W1GIR2-F1
#
_cell.length_a   1.000
_cell.length_b   1.000
_cell.length_c   1.000
_cell.angle_alpha   90.00
_cell.angle_beta   90.00
_cell.angle_gamma   90.00
#
_symmetry.space_group_name_H-M   'P 1'
#
loop_
_entity.id
_entity.type
_entity.pdbx_description
1 polymer ?
#
loop_
_entity_poly.entity_id
_entity_poly.type
_entity_poly.pdbx_seq_one_letter_code
_entity_poly.pdbx_strand_id
1 'polypeptide(L)'
;KSFPADAVIIATGGPGLIFGKSTNSMICTGSAVSACYQQGAKYANGEFIQVHPTSIPGEDKLRLMSESARGEGGRVWVPRQAGDKRGAASIPEKERWYFLEEKYPAYGNLVPRDIATREIFQVCLDGHGINGENQVYLDLTHIPAETLDRKLGAILEIYEMFVGDDPRHVPMRIFPGVHYSMGGLWVDHDQRTNIPGLLAAGECDYSVHGANRLGANSLVSCVYGGFIAAPAAIEFAQNVERNGADGSKIYDDELKRQQEINNTLIKQPGSENQYLIHDEMGKWMTDNVTVVRYNDRLQATDAKLLELLDRYDHISLNDSNMWATAALPHARQLQNMIELARVITLGALNRNESRGAHYKPDFPNRDDDNFMKTTIAEYSGEGPVISYEAIDVSLITPRKRDYSKGKKEEGSKVAPSVASQVDGKLKSEAAAAGLPVPDGATQTPELGWDANKPEISNPAVWNSNKEEVDRTVFGEGESRREQGKAIEDAGGKSDKL
;
A
#
# COMPACT_ATOMS: atom_id res chain seq x y z
N LYS A 1 -15.27 -25.20 -2.00
CA LYS A 1 -14.37 -26.22 -1.40
C LYS A 1 -13.58 -25.52 -0.30
N SER A 2 -13.31 -26.21 0.82
CA SER A 2 -12.41 -25.75 1.87
C SER A 2 -10.94 -26.03 1.53
N PHE A 3 -10.04 -25.18 2.01
CA PHE A 3 -8.59 -25.36 1.90
C PHE A 3 -8.02 -25.49 3.31
N PRO A 4 -8.04 -26.70 3.91
CA PRO A 4 -7.52 -26.90 5.26
C PRO A 4 -5.99 -26.76 5.27
N ALA A 5 -5.47 -26.07 6.28
CA ALA A 5 -4.04 -25.91 6.52
C ALA A 5 -3.78 -25.75 8.01
N ASP A 6 -2.64 -26.27 8.48
CA ASP A 6 -2.20 -26.09 9.87
C ASP A 6 -1.76 -24.64 10.14
N ALA A 7 -1.22 -23.96 9.13
CA ALA A 7 -0.85 -22.55 9.18
C ALA A 7 -1.24 -21.83 7.88
N VAL A 8 -1.71 -20.58 7.98
CA VAL A 8 -2.18 -19.75 6.87
C VAL A 8 -1.45 -18.40 6.92
N ILE A 9 -0.83 -18.00 5.81
CA ILE A 9 -0.19 -16.69 5.66
C ILE A 9 -1.07 -15.83 4.74
N ILE A 10 -1.51 -14.68 5.24
CA ILE A 10 -2.19 -13.66 4.45
C ILE A 10 -1.15 -12.73 3.83
N ALA A 11 -1.19 -12.57 2.51
CA ALA A 11 -0.29 -11.70 1.75
C ALA A 11 -1.05 -10.98 0.62
N THR A 12 -2.20 -10.40 0.95
CA THR A 12 -3.20 -9.95 -0.04
C THR A 12 -3.13 -8.47 -0.41
N GLY A 13 -2.09 -7.77 0.05
CA GLY A 13 -1.88 -6.35 -0.24
C GLY A 13 -2.78 -5.41 0.56
N GLY A 14 -2.74 -4.11 0.21
CA GLY A 14 -3.51 -3.07 0.89
C GLY A 14 -4.96 -2.90 0.40
N PRO A 15 -5.80 -2.17 1.15
CA PRO A 15 -7.20 -1.90 0.82
C PRO A 15 -7.41 -0.62 -0.02
N GLY A 16 -6.56 -0.38 -1.02
CA GLY A 16 -6.57 0.86 -1.80
C GLY A 16 -7.90 1.17 -2.52
N LEU A 17 -8.72 0.16 -2.81
CA LEU A 17 -10.00 0.32 -3.49
C LEU A 17 -11.11 0.88 -2.59
N ILE A 18 -10.90 0.94 -1.26
CA ILE A 18 -11.82 1.63 -0.34
C ILE A 18 -11.99 3.10 -0.71
N PHE A 19 -10.97 3.71 -1.32
CA PHE A 19 -10.95 5.11 -1.75
C PHE A 19 -11.45 5.29 -3.19
N GLY A 20 -12.09 4.27 -3.79
CA GLY A 20 -12.48 4.28 -5.19
C GLY A 20 -11.25 4.24 -6.10
N LYS A 21 -10.87 5.38 -6.67
CA LYS A 21 -9.69 5.48 -7.54
C LYS A 21 -8.42 5.72 -6.73
N SER A 22 -7.51 4.76 -6.78
CA SER A 22 -6.18 4.85 -6.17
C SER A 22 -5.10 4.40 -7.16
N THR A 23 -3.84 4.52 -6.77
CA THR A 23 -2.73 3.97 -7.56
C THR A 23 -2.58 2.45 -7.41
N ASN A 24 -3.33 1.82 -6.49
CA ASN A 24 -3.34 0.38 -6.30
C ASN A 24 -4.05 -0.33 -7.47
N SER A 25 -3.86 -1.64 -7.58
CA SER A 25 -4.59 -2.45 -8.57
C SER A 25 -6.07 -2.56 -8.22
N MET A 26 -6.93 -2.83 -9.19
CA MET A 26 -8.38 -3.01 -8.98
C MET A 26 -8.71 -4.21 -8.07
N ILE A 27 -7.75 -5.10 -7.80
CA ILE A 27 -7.90 -6.24 -6.89
C ILE A 27 -7.60 -5.91 -5.42
N CYS A 28 -7.06 -4.72 -5.14
CA CYS A 28 -6.63 -4.28 -3.80
C CYS A 28 -7.82 -3.81 -2.94
N THR A 29 -8.75 -4.72 -2.68
CA THR A 29 -10.01 -4.46 -1.93
C THR A 29 -9.84 -4.58 -0.41
N GLY A 30 -8.77 -5.22 0.06
CA GLY A 30 -8.62 -5.57 1.48
C GLY A 30 -9.59 -6.65 1.96
N SER A 31 -10.34 -7.30 1.06
CA SER A 31 -11.42 -8.20 1.44
C SER A 31 -10.97 -9.40 2.29
N ALA A 32 -9.81 -9.99 1.99
CA ALA A 32 -9.28 -11.10 2.79
C ALA A 32 -8.89 -10.67 4.21
N VAL A 33 -8.25 -9.50 4.33
CA VAL A 33 -7.89 -8.92 5.63
C VAL A 33 -9.14 -8.61 6.45
N SER A 34 -10.16 -8.01 5.81
CA SER A 34 -11.46 -7.74 6.45
C SER A 34 -12.12 -9.02 6.95
N ALA A 35 -12.07 -10.11 6.16
CA ALA A 35 -12.64 -11.38 6.56
C ALA A 35 -11.91 -12.02 7.77
N CYS A 36 -10.59 -11.85 7.87
CA CYS A 36 -9.82 -12.24 9.05
C CYS A 36 -10.20 -11.36 10.26
N TYR A 37 -10.28 -10.05 10.06
CA TYR A 37 -10.66 -9.08 11.09
C TYR A 37 -12.05 -9.38 11.69
N GLN A 38 -13.03 -9.64 10.84
CA GLN A 38 -14.39 -10.02 11.26
C GLN A 38 -14.45 -11.38 11.97
N GLN A 39 -13.41 -12.22 11.84
CA GLN A 39 -13.26 -13.46 12.61
C GLN A 39 -12.45 -13.28 13.91
N GLY A 40 -12.13 -12.04 14.28
CA GLY A 40 -11.45 -11.70 15.53
C GLY A 40 -9.95 -11.47 15.38
N ALA A 41 -9.40 -11.43 14.16
CA ALA A 41 -8.04 -10.94 13.98
C ALA A 41 -8.00 -9.44 14.29
N LYS A 42 -7.02 -9.00 15.07
CA LYS A 42 -6.82 -7.57 15.35
C LYS A 42 -6.36 -6.85 14.09
N TYR A 43 -6.87 -5.64 13.86
CA TYR A 43 -6.39 -4.74 12.81
C TYR A 43 -5.68 -3.55 13.47
N ALA A 44 -4.56 -3.10 12.93
CA ALA A 44 -3.73 -2.08 13.55
C ALA A 44 -3.48 -0.89 12.61
N ASN A 45 -3.46 0.32 13.19
CA ASN A 45 -3.08 1.58 12.54
C ASN A 45 -3.83 1.89 11.22
N GLY A 46 -5.11 1.51 11.10
CA GLY A 46 -5.87 1.67 9.86
C GLY A 46 -5.98 3.12 9.38
N GLU A 47 -5.87 4.09 10.28
CA GLU A 47 -5.88 5.50 9.93
C GLU A 47 -4.63 5.97 9.16
N PHE A 48 -3.54 5.19 9.14
CA PHE A 48 -2.31 5.57 8.44
C PHE A 48 -2.35 5.13 6.98
N ILE A 49 -2.98 5.98 6.16
CA ILE A 49 -3.08 5.85 4.69
C ILE A 49 -2.17 6.89 4.03
N GLN A 50 -1.19 6.45 3.24
CA GLN A 50 -0.28 7.32 2.51
C GLN A 50 -0.83 7.67 1.13
N VAL A 51 -0.71 8.95 0.79
CA VAL A 51 -1.06 9.52 -0.50
C VAL A 51 0.23 9.89 -1.24
N HIS A 52 0.35 9.45 -2.49
CA HIS A 52 1.46 9.81 -3.37
C HIS A 52 1.18 11.17 -4.03
N PRO A 53 2.15 12.11 -4.06
CA PRO A 53 1.91 13.46 -4.61
C PRO A 53 1.74 13.50 -6.13
N THR A 54 2.26 12.50 -6.84
CA THR A 54 2.34 12.50 -8.30
C THR A 54 1.60 11.30 -8.89
N SER A 55 0.33 11.51 -9.23
CA SER A 55 -0.50 10.56 -9.97
C SER A 55 -1.23 11.25 -11.12
N ILE A 56 -1.68 10.46 -12.10
CA ILE A 56 -2.44 10.92 -13.26
C ILE A 56 -3.77 10.16 -13.32
N PRO A 57 -4.81 10.76 -13.90
CA PRO A 57 -6.12 10.15 -13.90
C PRO A 57 -6.14 9.00 -14.93
N GLY A 58 -7.01 8.03 -14.69
CA GLY A 58 -7.42 7.05 -15.68
C GLY A 58 -8.87 6.65 -15.44
N GLU A 59 -9.45 5.95 -16.41
CA GLU A 59 -10.87 5.57 -16.37
C GLU A 59 -11.17 4.60 -15.21
N ASP A 60 -10.32 3.61 -15.01
CA ASP A 60 -10.40 2.57 -13.97
C ASP A 60 -9.69 2.98 -12.65
N LYS A 61 -8.42 3.37 -12.72
CA LYS A 61 -7.56 3.67 -11.56
C LYS A 61 -6.68 4.91 -11.76
N LEU A 62 -5.93 5.30 -10.75
CA LEU A 62 -4.87 6.32 -10.90
C LEU A 62 -3.58 5.65 -11.36
N ARG A 63 -2.83 6.31 -12.25
CA ARG A 63 -1.48 5.84 -12.60
C ARG A 63 -0.45 6.64 -11.84
N LEU A 64 0.52 5.93 -11.27
CA LEU A 64 1.60 6.53 -10.53
C LEU A 64 2.62 7.14 -11.49
N MET A 65 2.98 8.41 -11.30
CA MET A 65 4.22 8.95 -11.85
C MET A 65 5.32 8.77 -10.79
N SER A 66 6.38 8.04 -11.13
CA SER A 66 7.40 7.65 -10.14
C SER A 66 7.98 8.87 -9.42
N GLU A 67 8.20 8.73 -8.10
CA GLU A 67 8.93 9.71 -7.29
C GLU A 67 10.33 10.02 -7.85
N SER A 68 10.91 9.07 -8.59
CA SER A 68 12.16 9.28 -9.34
C SER A 68 12.09 10.50 -10.28
N ALA A 69 10.91 10.88 -10.78
CA ALA A 69 10.77 12.09 -11.59
C ALA A 69 11.19 13.35 -10.81
N ARG A 70 10.76 13.49 -9.55
CA ARG A 70 11.23 14.57 -8.66
C ARG A 70 12.69 14.36 -8.26
N GLY A 71 13.06 13.10 -8.00
CA GLY A 71 14.43 12.69 -7.66
C GLY A 71 15.48 13.08 -8.70
N GLU A 72 15.11 13.04 -9.97
CA GLU A 72 15.96 13.36 -11.12
C GLU A 72 15.92 14.86 -11.50
N GLY A 73 15.39 15.71 -10.63
CA GLY A 73 15.35 17.17 -10.81
C GLY A 73 14.00 17.73 -11.25
N GLY A 74 12.96 16.89 -11.36
CA GLY A 74 11.62 17.37 -11.71
C GLY A 74 11.10 18.44 -10.77
N ARG A 75 10.57 19.53 -11.36
CA ARG A 75 10.16 20.73 -10.64
C ARG A 75 8.64 20.87 -10.59
N VAL A 76 8.07 21.03 -9.40
CA VAL A 76 6.62 21.17 -9.23
C VAL A 76 6.22 22.63 -9.19
N TRP A 77 5.25 23.02 -10.02
CA TRP A 77 4.81 24.41 -10.09
C TRP A 77 3.33 24.59 -10.46
N VAL A 78 2.81 25.78 -10.16
CA VAL A 78 1.49 26.29 -10.56
C VAL A 78 1.60 27.74 -11.06
N PRO A 79 0.64 28.30 -11.80
CA PRO A 79 0.63 29.72 -12.10
C PRO A 79 0.61 30.57 -10.82
N ARG A 80 1.43 31.63 -10.75
CA ARG A 80 1.41 32.59 -9.63
C ARG A 80 0.06 33.30 -9.50
N GLN A 81 -0.63 33.53 -10.60
CA GLN A 81 -1.95 34.11 -10.60
C GLN A 81 -3.01 33.01 -10.38
N ALA A 82 -3.78 33.13 -9.30
CA ALA A 82 -4.92 32.24 -9.06
C ALA A 82 -5.95 32.35 -10.19
N GLY A 83 -6.52 31.22 -10.60
CA GLY A 83 -7.50 31.13 -11.68
C GLY A 83 -6.94 31.35 -13.10
N ASP A 84 -5.62 31.33 -13.29
CA ASP A 84 -5.01 31.36 -14.62
C ASP A 84 -5.39 30.09 -15.42
N LYS A 85 -5.88 30.30 -16.64
CA LYS A 85 -6.35 29.24 -17.56
C LYS A 85 -5.43 29.04 -18.76
N ARG A 86 -4.30 29.74 -18.80
CA ARG A 86 -3.31 29.61 -19.87
C ARG A 86 -2.65 28.22 -19.80
N GLY A 87 -2.34 27.66 -20.97
CA GLY A 87 -1.57 26.41 -21.04
C GLY A 87 -0.10 26.63 -20.62
N ALA A 88 0.55 25.58 -20.13
CA ALA A 88 1.91 25.63 -19.57
C ALA A 88 2.94 26.35 -20.47
N ALA A 89 2.90 26.09 -21.78
CA ALA A 89 3.81 26.69 -22.76
C ALA A 89 3.65 28.22 -22.89
N SER A 90 2.49 28.76 -22.54
CA SER A 90 2.18 30.20 -22.61
C SER A 90 2.40 30.96 -21.29
N ILE A 91 2.82 30.26 -20.23
CA ILE A 91 3.14 30.85 -18.93
C ILE A 91 4.67 31.00 -18.81
N PRO A 92 5.20 32.23 -18.87
CA PRO A 92 6.63 32.49 -18.71
C PRO A 92 7.15 32.04 -17.34
N GLU A 93 8.42 31.65 -17.25
CA GLU A 93 9.00 31.12 -15.99
C GLU A 93 8.81 32.06 -14.79
N LYS A 94 8.93 33.38 -14.98
CA LYS A 94 8.70 34.39 -13.93
C LYS A 94 7.29 34.38 -13.33
N GLU A 95 6.31 33.90 -14.10
CA GLU A 95 4.89 33.78 -13.69
C GLU A 95 4.57 32.39 -13.12
N ARG A 96 5.56 31.48 -13.08
CA ARG A 96 5.45 30.17 -12.45
C ARG A 96 5.82 30.26 -10.97
N TRP A 97 5.05 29.56 -10.14
CA TRP A 97 5.28 29.42 -8.72
C TRP A 97 5.81 28.03 -8.40
N TYR A 98 7.12 27.94 -8.13
CA TYR A 98 7.77 26.70 -7.68
C TYR A 98 7.62 26.57 -6.16
N PHE A 99 6.38 26.38 -5.70
CA PHE A 99 5.99 26.52 -4.30
C PHE A 99 6.75 25.61 -3.33
N LEU A 100 7.14 24.39 -3.75
CA LEU A 100 7.95 23.50 -2.91
C LEU A 100 9.37 24.03 -2.72
N GLU A 101 9.98 24.55 -3.78
CA GLU A 101 11.32 25.17 -3.74
C GLU A 101 11.32 26.45 -2.90
N GLU A 102 10.27 27.26 -3.00
CA GLU A 102 10.14 28.51 -2.24
C GLU A 102 9.83 28.27 -0.75
N LYS A 103 8.92 27.34 -0.43
CA LYS A 103 8.54 27.03 0.96
C LYS A 103 9.59 26.19 1.70
N TYR A 104 10.31 25.32 0.98
CA TYR A 104 11.25 24.36 1.55
C TYR A 104 12.62 24.43 0.86
N PRO A 105 13.36 25.54 0.97
CA PRO A 105 14.58 25.78 0.17
C PRO A 105 15.69 24.74 0.39
N ALA A 106 15.69 24.04 1.53
CA ALA A 106 16.67 23.00 1.82
C ALA A 106 16.40 21.66 1.10
N TYR A 107 15.14 21.36 0.76
CA TYR A 107 14.74 20.08 0.17
C TYR A 107 14.14 20.25 -1.24
N GLY A 108 13.52 21.39 -1.52
CA GLY A 108 12.81 21.67 -2.75
C GLY A 108 11.80 20.58 -3.10
N ASN A 109 11.89 20.02 -4.30
CA ASN A 109 11.00 18.94 -4.75
C ASN A 109 11.28 17.57 -4.08
N LEU A 110 12.30 17.47 -3.23
CA LEU A 110 12.65 16.25 -2.47
C LEU A 110 12.07 16.23 -1.05
N VAL A 111 11.12 17.12 -0.74
CA VAL A 111 10.35 17.03 0.50
C VAL A 111 9.65 15.66 0.62
N PRO A 112 9.41 15.17 1.86
CA PRO A 112 8.61 13.97 2.10
C PRO A 112 7.26 13.98 1.39
N ARG A 113 6.77 12.80 1.01
CA ARG A 113 5.51 12.62 0.26
C ARG A 113 4.31 13.28 0.96
N ASP A 114 4.21 13.17 2.28
CA ASP A 114 3.12 13.77 3.06
C ASP A 114 3.15 15.31 3.00
N ILE A 115 4.34 15.91 3.01
CA ILE A 115 4.51 17.36 2.84
C ILE A 115 4.17 17.76 1.40
N ALA A 116 4.75 17.12 0.39
CA ALA A 116 4.47 17.42 -1.01
C ALA A 116 2.96 17.35 -1.31
N THR A 117 2.31 16.28 -0.86
CA THR A 117 0.87 16.06 -1.05
C THR A 117 0.03 17.14 -0.37
N ARG A 118 0.33 17.49 0.88
CA ARG A 118 -0.39 18.54 1.62
C ARG A 118 -0.25 19.90 0.95
N GLU A 119 0.95 20.23 0.49
CA GLU A 119 1.21 21.49 -0.19
C GLU A 119 0.50 21.57 -1.54
N ILE A 120 0.53 20.50 -2.33
CA ILE A 120 -0.24 20.41 -3.59
C ILE A 120 -1.73 20.61 -3.32
N PHE A 121 -2.28 19.93 -2.32
CA PHE A 121 -3.69 20.07 -1.97
C PHE A 121 -4.03 21.51 -1.54
N GLN A 122 -3.20 22.13 -0.70
CA GLN A 122 -3.42 23.49 -0.23
C GLN A 122 -3.36 24.51 -1.37
N VAL A 123 -2.35 24.45 -2.26
CA VAL A 123 -2.27 25.42 -3.37
C VAL A 123 -3.45 25.29 -4.34
N CYS A 124 -3.96 24.08 -4.53
CA CYS A 124 -5.17 23.87 -5.32
C CYS A 124 -6.41 24.46 -4.64
N LEU A 125 -6.58 24.28 -3.33
CA LEU A 125 -7.65 24.90 -2.55
C LEU A 125 -7.58 26.44 -2.58
N ASP A 126 -6.36 26.99 -2.59
CA ASP A 126 -6.12 28.44 -2.69
C ASP A 126 -6.41 28.99 -4.11
N GLY A 127 -6.83 28.14 -5.05
CA GLY A 127 -7.27 28.54 -6.39
C GLY A 127 -6.15 28.60 -7.45
N HIS A 128 -4.96 28.06 -7.14
CA HIS A 128 -3.83 28.00 -8.09
C HIS A 128 -3.80 26.72 -8.93
N GLY A 129 -4.71 25.78 -8.66
CA GLY A 129 -4.79 24.52 -9.41
C GLY A 129 -5.03 24.75 -10.91
N ILE A 130 -4.46 23.87 -11.73
CA ILE A 130 -4.55 23.95 -13.19
C ILE A 130 -6.02 23.91 -13.60
N ASN A 131 -6.49 24.93 -14.33
CA ASN A 131 -7.90 25.08 -14.73
C ASN A 131 -8.91 25.05 -13.58
N GLY A 132 -8.48 25.34 -12.34
CA GLY A 132 -9.31 25.23 -11.14
C GLY A 132 -9.52 23.79 -10.65
N GLU A 133 -8.80 22.81 -11.21
CA GLU A 133 -8.80 21.44 -10.74
C GLU A 133 -7.71 21.21 -9.70
N ASN A 134 -7.79 20.10 -8.96
CA ASN A 134 -6.78 19.70 -7.98
C ASN A 134 -5.52 19.12 -8.68
N GLN A 135 -4.91 19.88 -9.59
CA GLN A 135 -3.76 19.47 -10.38
C GLN A 135 -2.67 20.54 -10.37
N VAL A 136 -1.41 20.10 -10.44
CA VAL A 136 -0.22 20.95 -10.57
C VAL A 136 0.68 20.43 -11.67
N TYR A 137 1.67 21.23 -12.10
CA TYR A 137 2.64 20.80 -13.09
C TYR A 137 3.85 20.13 -12.42
N LEU A 138 4.34 19.04 -13.03
CA LEU A 138 5.64 18.43 -12.78
C LEU A 138 6.48 18.55 -14.05
N ASP A 139 7.48 19.42 -14.01
CA ASP A 139 8.27 19.84 -15.16
C ASP A 139 9.61 19.10 -15.23
N LEU A 140 9.77 18.30 -16.29
CA LEU A 140 11.00 17.61 -16.65
C LEU A 140 11.69 18.23 -17.88
N THR A 141 11.08 19.23 -18.52
CA THR A 141 11.46 19.73 -19.86
C THR A 141 12.85 20.38 -19.90
N HIS A 142 13.38 20.75 -18.74
CA HIS A 142 14.73 21.29 -18.56
C HIS A 142 15.82 20.21 -18.51
N ILE A 143 15.45 18.94 -18.39
CA ILE A 143 16.37 17.81 -18.34
C ILE A 143 16.58 17.29 -19.77
N PRO A 144 17.82 17.02 -20.22
CA PRO A 144 18.08 16.49 -21.55
C PRO A 144 17.30 15.21 -21.83
N ALA A 145 16.66 15.12 -23.00
CA ALA A 145 15.83 13.98 -23.41
C ALA A 145 16.55 12.63 -23.26
N GLU A 146 17.83 12.53 -23.66
CA GLU A 146 18.63 11.31 -23.50
C GLU A 146 18.74 10.85 -22.03
N THR A 147 18.82 11.79 -21.08
CA THR A 147 18.84 11.47 -19.65
C THR A 147 17.48 10.97 -19.19
N LEU A 148 16.41 11.61 -19.67
CA LEU A 148 15.02 11.22 -19.38
C LEU A 148 14.71 9.82 -19.94
N ASP A 149 15.11 9.51 -21.16
CA ASP A 149 14.92 8.20 -21.79
C ASP A 149 15.60 7.10 -21.00
N ARG A 150 16.87 7.33 -20.64
CA ARG A 150 17.67 6.33 -19.93
C ARG A 150 17.18 6.07 -18.50
N LYS A 151 16.70 7.09 -17.80
CA LYS A 151 16.37 6.99 -16.36
C LYS A 151 14.89 6.85 -16.06
N LEU A 152 14.04 7.46 -16.90
CA LEU A 152 12.60 7.63 -16.67
C LEU A 152 11.76 7.11 -17.84
N GLY A 153 12.34 6.51 -18.89
CA GLY A 153 11.64 6.10 -20.12
C GLY A 153 10.29 5.44 -19.89
N ALA A 154 10.22 4.42 -19.02
CA ALA A 154 8.97 3.71 -18.71
C ALA A 154 7.86 4.63 -18.15
N ILE A 155 8.18 5.63 -17.32
CA ILE A 155 7.15 6.54 -16.79
C ILE A 155 6.71 7.57 -17.82
N LEU A 156 7.60 7.95 -18.74
CA LEU A 156 7.30 8.89 -19.82
C LEU A 156 6.37 8.23 -20.84
N GLU A 157 6.65 6.97 -21.21
CA GLU A 157 5.79 6.15 -22.06
C GLU A 157 4.40 5.96 -21.45
N ILE A 158 4.29 5.73 -20.13
CA ILE A 158 2.98 5.67 -19.45
C ILE A 158 2.25 7.00 -19.59
N TYR A 159 2.92 8.13 -19.36
CA TYR A 159 2.28 9.44 -19.47
C TYR A 159 1.79 9.71 -20.90
N GLU A 160 2.64 9.46 -21.90
CA GLU A 160 2.28 9.58 -23.32
C GLU A 160 1.10 8.69 -23.70
N MET A 161 1.09 7.44 -23.24
CA MET A 161 0.02 6.48 -23.55
C MET A 161 -1.34 6.92 -22.97
N PHE A 162 -1.36 7.43 -21.73
CA PHE A 162 -2.63 7.72 -21.03
C PHE A 162 -3.08 9.18 -21.13
N VAL A 163 -2.16 10.12 -21.37
CA VAL A 163 -2.46 11.56 -21.45
C VAL A 163 -2.30 12.10 -22.87
N GLY A 164 -1.43 11.48 -23.69
CA GLY A 164 -1.18 11.89 -25.08
C GLY A 164 -0.14 12.98 -25.26
N ASP A 165 0.42 13.52 -24.18
CA ASP A 165 1.45 14.56 -24.18
C ASP A 165 2.84 13.94 -23.91
N ASP A 166 3.91 14.46 -24.54
CA ASP A 166 5.31 14.03 -24.27
C ASP A 166 5.94 14.86 -23.14
N PRO A 167 6.28 14.26 -21.98
CA PRO A 167 6.85 15.00 -20.85
C PRO A 167 8.23 15.61 -21.09
N ARG A 168 8.93 15.23 -22.16
CA ARG A 168 10.20 15.87 -22.58
C ARG A 168 9.98 17.28 -23.09
N HIS A 169 8.76 17.58 -23.55
CA HIS A 169 8.41 18.85 -24.19
C HIS A 169 7.30 19.60 -23.45
N VAL A 170 6.45 18.89 -22.70
CA VAL A 170 5.30 19.47 -21.99
C VAL A 170 5.34 19.05 -20.52
N PRO A 171 5.25 19.99 -19.55
CA PRO A 171 5.17 19.62 -18.14
C PRO A 171 3.96 18.71 -17.85
N MET A 172 4.17 17.64 -17.09
CA MET A 172 3.10 16.71 -16.72
C MET A 172 2.11 17.39 -15.78
N ARG A 173 0.82 17.17 -16.01
CA ARG A 173 -0.26 17.44 -15.06
C ARG A 173 -0.37 16.28 -14.07
N ILE A 174 -0.19 16.56 -12.79
CA ILE A 174 -0.20 15.56 -11.72
C ILE A 174 -1.11 15.98 -10.57
N PHE A 175 -1.59 15.01 -9.79
CA PHE A 175 -2.32 15.24 -8.56
C PHE A 175 -2.07 14.16 -7.50
N PRO A 176 -2.40 14.42 -6.22
CA PRO A 176 -2.20 13.44 -5.17
C PRO A 176 -3.22 12.30 -5.23
N GLY A 177 -2.77 11.05 -5.06
CA GLY A 177 -3.62 9.85 -5.08
C GLY A 177 -3.24 8.83 -4.00
N VAL A 178 -4.23 8.13 -3.44
CA VAL A 178 -3.99 7.06 -2.45
C VAL A 178 -3.04 6.00 -3.02
N HIS A 179 -2.12 5.53 -2.19
CA HIS A 179 -1.01 4.71 -2.68
C HIS A 179 -0.61 3.53 -1.80
N TYR A 180 -0.56 3.72 -0.49
CA TYR A 180 -0.09 2.67 0.41
C TYR A 180 -0.85 2.70 1.73
N SER A 181 -1.21 1.53 2.24
CA SER A 181 -1.72 1.36 3.59
C SER A 181 -0.60 0.96 4.53
N MET A 182 -0.32 1.79 5.54
CA MET A 182 0.63 1.40 6.59
C MET A 182 -0.04 0.57 7.67
N GLY A 183 -1.37 0.68 7.82
CA GLY A 183 -2.16 -0.20 8.67
C GLY A 183 -2.51 -1.51 7.97
N GLY A 184 -2.83 -2.53 8.77
CA GLY A 184 -3.10 -3.88 8.31
C GLY A 184 -3.48 -4.80 9.47
N LEU A 185 -3.43 -6.11 9.25
CA LEU A 185 -3.52 -7.09 10.33
C LEU A 185 -2.43 -6.82 11.37
N TRP A 186 -2.81 -6.90 12.63
CA TRP A 186 -1.87 -6.90 13.74
C TRP A 186 -1.05 -8.19 13.69
N VAL A 187 0.26 -8.04 13.76
CA VAL A 187 1.24 -9.11 13.88
C VAL A 187 2.27 -8.82 14.97
N ASP A 188 2.82 -9.88 15.56
CA ASP A 188 4.01 -9.81 16.41
C ASP A 188 5.31 -9.74 15.60
N HIS A 189 6.46 -9.83 16.27
CA HIS A 189 7.78 -9.79 15.62
C HIS A 189 8.05 -10.98 14.68
N ASP A 190 7.32 -12.08 14.83
CA ASP A 190 7.43 -13.28 14.00
C ASP A 190 6.34 -13.34 12.92
N GLN A 191 5.69 -12.20 12.65
CA GLN A 191 4.59 -12.07 11.67
C GLN A 191 3.33 -12.89 12.02
N ARG A 192 3.16 -13.29 13.29
CA ARG A 192 1.98 -14.03 13.75
C ARG A 192 0.89 -13.06 14.20
N THR A 193 -0.35 -13.34 13.80
CA THR A 193 -1.50 -12.59 14.31
C THR A 193 -1.90 -13.08 15.71
N ASN A 194 -2.93 -12.47 16.30
CA ASN A 194 -3.52 -12.95 17.55
C ASN A 194 -4.34 -14.25 17.40
N ILE A 195 -4.59 -14.71 16.16
CA ILE A 195 -5.23 -16.01 15.91
C ILE A 195 -4.11 -17.05 15.71
N PRO A 196 -4.01 -18.09 16.56
CA PRO A 196 -3.02 -19.14 16.40
C PRO A 196 -3.08 -19.79 15.02
N GLY A 197 -1.92 -19.90 14.35
CA GLY A 197 -1.80 -20.46 13.00
C GLY A 197 -2.12 -19.47 11.87
N LEU A 198 -2.57 -18.26 12.17
CA LEU A 198 -2.75 -17.19 11.18
C LEU A 198 -1.59 -16.18 11.25
N LEU A 199 -0.95 -15.96 10.11
CA LEU A 199 0.16 -15.03 9.93
C LEU A 199 -0.17 -14.01 8.83
N ALA A 200 0.54 -12.88 8.80
CA ALA A 200 0.38 -11.88 7.75
C ALA A 200 1.73 -11.32 7.30
N ALA A 201 1.84 -10.99 6.01
CA ALA A 201 3.06 -10.42 5.44
C ALA A 201 2.78 -9.41 4.33
N GLY A 202 3.58 -8.35 4.29
CA GLY A 202 3.55 -7.34 3.23
C GLY A 202 2.58 -6.21 3.55
N GLU A 203 2.00 -5.57 2.54
CA GLU A 203 1.12 -4.40 2.75
C GLU A 203 -0.18 -4.74 3.52
N CYS A 204 -0.49 -6.03 3.72
CA CYS A 204 -1.63 -6.43 4.52
C CYS A 204 -1.37 -6.45 6.04
N ASP A 205 -0.13 -6.22 6.49
CA ASP A 205 0.26 -6.10 7.91
C ASP A 205 0.68 -4.67 8.29
N TYR A 206 0.74 -4.36 9.59
CA TYR A 206 1.01 -3.02 10.11
C TYR A 206 2.47 -2.71 10.52
N SER A 207 3.33 -3.72 10.52
CA SER A 207 4.46 -3.85 11.47
C SER A 207 5.53 -2.75 11.37
N VAL A 208 6.05 -2.49 10.17
CA VAL A 208 7.35 -1.79 10.01
C VAL A 208 7.26 -0.30 9.64
N HIS A 209 6.12 0.18 9.17
CA HIS A 209 6.04 1.52 8.54
C HIS A 209 5.62 2.64 9.49
N GLY A 210 5.00 2.29 10.62
CA GLY A 210 4.39 3.27 11.53
C GLY A 210 3.46 4.23 10.77
N ALA A 211 3.53 5.52 11.08
CA ALA A 211 2.62 6.51 10.50
C ALA A 211 2.97 7.01 9.09
N ASN A 212 4.14 6.65 8.54
CA ASN A 212 4.53 7.08 7.19
C ASN A 212 5.60 6.15 6.62
N ARG A 213 5.25 5.40 5.57
CA ARG A 213 6.17 4.52 4.86
C ARG A 213 7.22 5.32 4.08
N LEU A 214 8.49 4.98 4.23
CA LEU A 214 9.57 5.56 3.42
C LEU A 214 9.47 5.09 1.97
N GLY A 215 9.83 5.95 1.00
CA GLY A 215 9.97 5.58 -0.41
C GLY A 215 10.75 4.26 -0.60
N ALA A 216 10.36 3.43 -1.57
CA ALA A 216 10.90 2.10 -1.87
C ALA A 216 10.79 0.99 -0.78
N ASN A 217 10.54 1.31 0.50
CA ASN A 217 10.54 0.30 1.58
C ASN A 217 9.38 -0.70 1.56
N SER A 218 8.37 -0.55 0.70
CA SER A 218 7.25 -1.52 0.65
C SER A 218 7.68 -2.87 0.06
N LEU A 219 8.57 -2.88 -0.93
CA LEU A 219 9.09 -4.14 -1.46
C LEU A 219 9.99 -4.83 -0.45
N VAL A 220 10.82 -4.05 0.25
CA VAL A 220 11.67 -4.55 1.34
C VAL A 220 10.81 -5.14 2.45
N SER A 221 9.71 -4.48 2.85
CA SER A 221 8.80 -5.02 3.86
C SER A 221 8.09 -6.30 3.40
N CYS A 222 7.71 -6.40 2.11
CA CYS A 222 7.14 -7.64 1.58
C CYS A 222 8.14 -8.80 1.64
N VAL A 223 9.39 -8.56 1.23
CA VAL A 223 10.44 -9.58 1.26
C VAL A 223 10.73 -9.98 2.71
N TYR A 224 10.97 -9.01 3.59
CA TYR A 224 11.20 -9.25 5.01
C TYR A 224 10.05 -10.02 5.66
N GLY A 225 8.80 -9.55 5.49
CA GLY A 225 7.62 -10.19 6.06
C GLY A 225 7.47 -11.64 5.59
N GLY A 226 7.76 -11.94 4.32
CA GLY A 226 7.79 -13.30 3.80
C GLY A 226 8.89 -14.18 4.43
N PHE A 227 10.11 -13.63 4.59
CA PHE A 227 11.24 -14.33 5.22
C PHE A 227 11.01 -14.65 6.70
N ILE A 228 10.21 -13.85 7.40
CA ILE A 228 9.86 -14.09 8.81
C ILE A 228 8.63 -14.99 8.94
N ALA A 229 7.57 -14.72 8.19
CA ALA A 229 6.31 -15.47 8.28
C ALA A 229 6.47 -16.93 7.84
N ALA A 230 7.29 -17.23 6.82
CA ALA A 230 7.41 -18.58 6.30
C ALA A 230 8.02 -19.57 7.33
N PRO A 231 9.18 -19.31 7.96
CA PRO A 231 9.69 -20.15 9.04
C PRO A 231 8.73 -20.26 10.23
N ALA A 232 8.07 -19.17 10.63
CA ALA A 232 7.10 -19.17 11.72
C ALA A 232 5.88 -20.06 11.43
N ALA A 233 5.39 -20.04 10.19
CA ALA A 233 4.31 -20.92 9.74
C ALA A 233 4.72 -22.40 9.72
N ILE A 234 5.94 -22.70 9.24
CA ILE A 234 6.49 -24.07 9.23
C ILE A 234 6.63 -24.60 10.66
N GLU A 235 7.20 -23.79 11.55
CA GLU A 235 7.35 -24.12 12.97
C GLU A 235 6.00 -24.43 13.61
N PHE A 236 4.99 -23.56 13.40
CA PHE A 236 3.65 -23.79 13.93
C PHE A 236 3.05 -25.11 13.41
N ALA A 237 3.14 -25.35 12.10
CA ALA A 237 2.57 -26.56 11.48
C ALA A 237 3.24 -27.86 11.95
N GLN A 238 4.52 -27.81 12.33
CA GLN A 238 5.24 -28.97 12.88
C GLN A 238 4.84 -29.28 14.33
N ASN A 239 4.56 -28.24 15.11
CA ASN A 239 4.34 -28.35 16.56
C ASN A 239 2.87 -28.37 16.97
N VAL A 240 1.93 -28.05 16.07
CA VAL A 240 0.50 -28.04 16.40
C VAL A 240 -0.02 -29.44 16.77
N GLU A 241 -0.66 -29.54 17.93
CA GLU A 241 -1.31 -30.77 18.38
C GLU A 241 -2.58 -31.03 17.57
N ARG A 242 -2.60 -32.17 16.87
CA ARG A 242 -3.75 -32.61 16.09
C ARG A 242 -4.60 -33.51 16.97
N ASN A 243 -5.56 -32.93 17.68
CA ASN A 243 -6.38 -33.63 18.68
C ASN A 243 -7.37 -34.67 18.11
N GLY A 244 -7.12 -35.22 16.92
CA GLY A 244 -7.94 -36.28 16.31
C GLY A 244 -9.40 -35.91 16.01
N ALA A 245 -9.84 -34.70 16.39
CA ALA A 245 -11.07 -34.10 15.93
C ALA A 245 -10.91 -33.86 14.43
N ASP A 246 -11.59 -34.69 13.65
CA ASP A 246 -11.73 -34.46 12.22
C ASP A 246 -12.40 -33.08 12.06
N GLY A 247 -11.61 -32.08 11.69
CA GLY A 247 -12.07 -30.71 11.44
C GLY A 247 -13.09 -30.63 10.31
N SER A 248 -13.41 -31.76 9.65
CA SER A 248 -14.44 -31.91 8.62
C SER A 248 -15.71 -31.15 8.94
N LYS A 249 -16.26 -31.26 10.16
CA LYS A 249 -17.47 -30.52 10.53
C LYS A 249 -17.28 -28.99 10.45
N ILE A 250 -16.18 -28.45 10.95
CA ILE A 250 -15.89 -27.00 10.90
C ILE A 250 -15.75 -26.56 9.45
N TYR A 251 -15.07 -27.35 8.62
CA TYR A 251 -14.89 -27.04 7.21
C TYR A 251 -16.21 -27.10 6.42
N ASP A 252 -17.07 -28.08 6.72
CA ASP A 252 -18.37 -28.24 6.09
C ASP A 252 -19.35 -27.14 6.53
N ASP A 253 -19.36 -26.80 7.83
CA ASP A 253 -20.16 -25.71 8.37
C ASP A 253 -19.76 -24.37 7.73
N GLU A 254 -18.45 -24.09 7.61
CA GLU A 254 -17.96 -22.87 6.96
C GLU A 254 -18.26 -22.85 5.47
N LEU A 255 -18.09 -23.97 4.76
CA LEU A 255 -18.46 -24.08 3.35
C LEU A 255 -19.95 -23.79 3.15
N LYS A 256 -20.81 -24.35 4.01
CA LYS A 256 -22.25 -24.11 4.00
C LYS A 256 -22.56 -22.64 4.26
N ARG A 257 -21.93 -22.02 5.27
CA ARG A 257 -22.10 -20.59 5.57
C ARG A 257 -21.73 -19.71 4.37
N GLN A 258 -20.62 -20.00 3.69
CA GLN A 258 -20.21 -19.25 2.50
C GLN A 258 -21.17 -19.43 1.32
N GLN A 259 -21.71 -20.63 1.13
CA GLN A 259 -22.75 -20.89 0.13
C GLN A 259 -24.05 -20.16 0.45
N GLU A 260 -24.45 -20.10 1.72
CA GLU A 260 -25.63 -19.35 2.17
C GLU A 260 -25.46 -17.86 1.91
N ILE A 261 -24.31 -17.26 2.23
CA ILE A 261 -24.01 -15.85 1.89
C ILE A 261 -24.16 -15.60 0.38
N ASN A 262 -23.57 -16.47 -0.45
CA ASN A 262 -23.70 -16.34 -1.90
C ASN A 262 -25.15 -16.45 -2.37
N ASN A 263 -25.90 -17.42 -1.85
CA ASN A 263 -27.30 -17.62 -2.19
C ASN A 263 -28.17 -16.43 -1.77
N THR A 264 -27.90 -15.83 -0.61
CA THR A 264 -28.57 -14.62 -0.13
C THR A 264 -28.34 -13.47 -1.10
N LEU A 265 -27.08 -13.17 -1.43
CA LEU A 265 -26.72 -12.08 -2.36
C LEU A 265 -27.34 -12.28 -3.74
N ILE A 266 -27.33 -13.50 -4.28
CA ILE A 266 -27.91 -13.83 -5.58
C ILE A 266 -29.44 -13.62 -5.58
N LYS A 267 -30.11 -13.95 -4.48
CA LYS A 267 -31.59 -13.91 -4.38
C LYS A 267 -32.12 -12.61 -3.78
N GLN A 268 -31.25 -11.67 -3.45
CA GLN A 268 -31.60 -10.45 -2.74
C GLN A 268 -32.56 -9.61 -3.62
N PRO A 269 -33.77 -9.30 -3.15
CA PRO A 269 -34.82 -8.69 -3.96
C PRO A 269 -34.70 -7.15 -4.04
N GLY A 270 -33.51 -6.63 -3.81
CA GLY A 270 -33.24 -5.21 -3.70
C GLY A 270 -33.28 -4.45 -5.02
N SER A 271 -32.97 -3.16 -4.96
CA SER A 271 -32.85 -2.29 -6.14
C SER A 271 -31.55 -1.48 -6.17
N GLU A 272 -30.75 -1.56 -5.11
CA GLU A 272 -29.48 -0.84 -5.04
C GLU A 272 -28.43 -1.49 -5.94
N ASN A 273 -27.61 -0.65 -6.55
CA ASN A 273 -26.48 -1.10 -7.35
C ASN A 273 -25.19 -1.02 -6.51
N GLN A 274 -24.61 -2.18 -6.22
CA GLN A 274 -23.36 -2.33 -5.49
C GLN A 274 -22.19 -1.48 -6.04
N TYR A 275 -22.11 -1.26 -7.36
CA TYR A 275 -21.04 -0.44 -7.95
C TYR A 275 -21.25 1.04 -7.65
N LEU A 276 -22.50 1.50 -7.57
CA LEU A 276 -22.82 2.88 -7.18
C LEU A 276 -22.58 3.09 -5.68
N ILE A 277 -22.90 2.10 -4.84
CA ILE A 277 -22.54 2.13 -3.41
C ILE A 277 -21.02 2.23 -3.25
N HIS A 278 -20.25 1.46 -4.02
CA HIS A 278 -18.78 1.51 -3.98
C HIS A 278 -18.24 2.87 -4.44
N ASP A 279 -18.74 3.42 -5.55
CA ASP A 279 -18.34 4.75 -6.03
C ASP A 279 -18.64 5.84 -4.99
N GLU A 280 -19.82 5.80 -4.38
CA GLU A 280 -20.22 6.70 -3.32
C GLU A 280 -19.31 6.56 -2.08
N MET A 281 -19.05 5.33 -1.62
CA MET A 281 -18.10 5.06 -0.53
C MET A 281 -16.72 5.64 -0.85
N GLY A 282 -16.21 5.38 -2.05
CA GLY A 282 -14.90 5.84 -2.51
C GLY A 282 -14.77 7.36 -2.49
N LYS A 283 -15.83 8.07 -2.90
CA LYS A 283 -15.92 9.53 -2.82
C LYS A 283 -15.86 10.03 -1.38
N TRP A 284 -16.69 9.47 -0.49
CA TRP A 284 -16.71 9.85 0.92
C TRP A 284 -15.37 9.60 1.62
N MET A 285 -14.73 8.47 1.33
CA MET A 285 -13.41 8.12 1.86
C MET A 285 -12.32 9.06 1.32
N THR A 286 -12.35 9.37 0.02
CA THR A 286 -11.39 10.28 -0.61
C THR A 286 -11.49 11.69 -0.06
N ASP A 287 -12.71 12.22 0.06
CA ASP A 287 -12.96 13.60 0.45
C ASP A 287 -12.67 13.87 1.94
N ASN A 288 -12.81 12.86 2.81
CA ASN A 288 -12.80 13.06 4.27
C ASN A 288 -11.72 12.28 5.03
N VAL A 289 -11.16 11.22 4.45
CA VAL A 289 -10.31 10.25 5.16
C VAL A 289 -8.92 10.10 4.50
N THR A 290 -8.50 11.08 3.69
CA THR A 290 -7.20 11.09 3.00
C THR A 290 -6.21 12.08 3.63
N VAL A 291 -5.91 13.18 2.93
CA VAL A 291 -4.80 14.11 3.18
C VAL A 291 -5.06 15.00 4.40
N VAL A 292 -6.27 15.53 4.52
CA VAL A 292 -6.67 16.43 5.60
C VAL A 292 -7.97 15.92 6.19
N ARG A 293 -8.03 15.85 7.51
CA ARG A 293 -9.14 15.21 8.22
C ARG A 293 -9.70 16.15 9.28
N TYR A 294 -11.02 16.20 9.37
CA TYR A 294 -11.75 17.00 10.35
C TYR A 294 -12.71 16.09 11.11
N ASN A 295 -12.81 16.27 12.43
CA ASN A 295 -13.57 15.34 13.27
C ASN A 295 -15.07 15.30 12.94
N ASP A 296 -15.67 16.44 12.61
CA ASP A 296 -17.06 16.55 12.16
C ASP A 296 -17.30 15.75 10.86
N ARG A 297 -16.38 15.87 9.91
CA ARG A 297 -16.44 15.13 8.65
C ARG A 297 -16.21 13.64 8.85
N LEU A 298 -15.26 13.24 9.70
CA LEU A 298 -15.01 11.83 10.03
C LEU A 298 -16.23 11.18 10.70
N GLN A 299 -16.92 11.90 11.60
CA GLN A 299 -18.18 11.44 12.19
C GLN A 299 -19.27 11.28 11.13
N ALA A 300 -19.42 12.27 10.24
CA ALA A 300 -20.37 12.18 9.14
C ALA A 300 -20.04 11.03 8.18
N THR A 301 -18.76 10.76 7.93
CA THR A 301 -18.30 9.62 7.13
C THR A 301 -18.68 8.29 7.78
N ASP A 302 -18.48 8.08 9.09
CA ASP A 302 -18.89 6.81 9.72
C ASP A 302 -20.42 6.62 9.68
N ALA A 303 -21.19 7.68 9.94
CA ALA A 303 -22.64 7.65 9.79
C ALA A 303 -23.06 7.29 8.35
N LYS A 304 -22.34 7.82 7.35
CA LYS A 304 -22.57 7.46 5.96
C LYS A 304 -22.20 6.00 5.67
N LEU A 305 -21.09 5.50 6.21
CA LEU A 305 -20.69 4.09 6.02
C LEU A 305 -21.73 3.13 6.62
N LEU A 306 -22.34 3.48 7.75
CA LEU A 306 -23.48 2.74 8.32
C LEU A 306 -24.72 2.77 7.40
N GLU A 307 -25.06 3.93 6.82
CA GLU A 307 -26.12 4.02 5.81
C GLU A 307 -25.82 3.15 4.59
N LEU A 308 -24.57 3.11 4.13
CA LEU A 308 -24.15 2.27 3.00
C LEU A 308 -24.20 0.78 3.32
N LEU A 309 -23.95 0.36 4.57
CA LEU A 309 -24.20 -1.01 5.03
C LEU A 309 -25.70 -1.36 5.00
N ASP A 310 -26.56 -0.45 5.43
CA ASP A 310 -28.02 -0.67 5.40
C ASP A 310 -28.53 -0.77 3.96
N ARG A 311 -28.00 0.06 3.06
CA ARG A 311 -28.29 -0.03 1.61
C ARG A 311 -27.68 -1.27 0.96
N TYR A 312 -26.56 -1.77 1.45
CA TYR A 312 -25.97 -3.03 1.00
C TYR A 312 -26.93 -4.21 1.21
N ASP A 313 -27.73 -4.20 2.28
CA ASP A 313 -28.77 -5.22 2.51
C ASP A 313 -29.95 -5.13 1.52
N HIS A 314 -29.95 -4.13 0.64
CA HIS A 314 -30.96 -3.90 -0.40
C HIS A 314 -30.37 -3.87 -1.82
N ILE A 315 -29.21 -4.50 -2.06
CA ILE A 315 -28.64 -4.65 -3.41
C ILE A 315 -29.39 -5.68 -4.25
N SER A 316 -29.19 -5.59 -5.57
CA SER A 316 -29.53 -6.63 -6.53
C SER A 316 -28.40 -6.85 -7.51
N LEU A 317 -28.00 -8.11 -7.71
CA LEU A 317 -26.99 -8.47 -8.69
C LEU A 317 -27.62 -8.44 -10.09
N ASN A 318 -27.33 -7.40 -10.86
CA ASN A 318 -27.83 -7.25 -12.22
C ASN A 318 -26.98 -8.07 -13.22
N ASP A 319 -26.93 -9.39 -13.03
CA ASP A 319 -26.27 -10.32 -13.93
C ASP A 319 -27.12 -11.59 -14.06
N SER A 320 -27.39 -12.01 -15.29
CA SER A 320 -28.21 -13.19 -15.58
C SER A 320 -27.40 -14.50 -15.58
N ASN A 321 -26.07 -14.42 -15.59
CA ASN A 321 -25.18 -15.58 -15.66
C ASN A 321 -24.19 -15.62 -14.48
N MET A 322 -24.49 -16.46 -13.49
CA MET A 322 -23.65 -16.60 -12.30
C MET A 322 -22.35 -17.39 -12.51
N TRP A 323 -22.12 -18.03 -13.66
CA TRP A 323 -20.95 -18.87 -13.88
C TRP A 323 -19.64 -18.08 -14.02
N ALA A 324 -19.67 -16.94 -14.72
CA ALA A 324 -18.49 -16.12 -15.01
C ALA A 324 -18.68 -14.65 -14.58
N THR A 325 -19.50 -14.42 -13.56
CA THR A 325 -19.84 -13.07 -13.11
C THR A 325 -18.76 -12.45 -12.22
N ALA A 326 -18.49 -11.16 -12.41
CA ALA A 326 -17.75 -10.34 -11.45
C ALA A 326 -18.67 -9.71 -10.38
N ALA A 327 -20.00 -9.77 -10.56
CA ALA A 327 -20.97 -9.11 -9.70
C ALA A 327 -20.99 -9.72 -8.29
N LEU A 328 -21.05 -11.05 -8.18
CA LEU A 328 -21.06 -11.71 -6.87
C LEU A 328 -19.74 -11.53 -6.09
N PRO A 329 -18.54 -11.75 -6.69
CA PRO A 329 -17.29 -11.44 -6.01
C PRO A 329 -17.21 -9.98 -5.53
N HIS A 330 -17.61 -9.04 -6.38
CA HIS A 330 -17.62 -7.62 -6.03
C HIS A 330 -18.59 -7.32 -4.87
N ALA A 331 -19.81 -7.87 -4.89
CA ALA A 331 -20.77 -7.70 -3.80
C ALA A 331 -20.22 -8.18 -2.45
N ARG A 332 -19.50 -9.32 -2.43
CA ARG A 332 -18.85 -9.81 -1.21
C ARG A 332 -17.69 -8.90 -0.77
N GLN A 333 -16.91 -8.41 -1.72
CA GLN A 333 -15.81 -7.50 -1.44
C GLN A 333 -16.30 -6.15 -0.92
N LEU A 334 -17.46 -5.68 -1.40
CA LEU A 334 -18.05 -4.40 -0.99
C LEU A 334 -18.35 -4.34 0.50
N GLN A 335 -19.05 -5.34 1.06
CA GLN A 335 -19.30 -5.39 2.51
C GLN A 335 -17.99 -5.32 3.29
N ASN A 336 -17.01 -6.14 2.90
CA ASN A 336 -15.70 -6.17 3.52
C ASN A 336 -14.94 -4.83 3.43
N MET A 337 -15.07 -4.12 2.30
CA MET A 337 -14.52 -2.79 2.11
C MET A 337 -15.17 -1.77 3.03
N ILE A 338 -16.51 -1.80 3.18
CA ILE A 338 -17.21 -0.88 4.07
C ILE A 338 -16.80 -1.11 5.54
N GLU A 339 -16.67 -2.38 5.98
CA GLU A 339 -16.20 -2.70 7.33
C GLU A 339 -14.80 -2.13 7.61
N LEU A 340 -13.84 -2.31 6.68
CA LEU A 340 -12.51 -1.72 6.83
C LEU A 340 -12.54 -0.19 6.71
N ALA A 341 -13.42 0.38 5.89
CA ALA A 341 -13.59 1.82 5.79
C ALA A 341 -14.00 2.42 7.15
N ARG A 342 -14.83 1.71 7.93
CA ARG A 342 -15.18 2.10 9.30
C ARG A 342 -13.97 2.02 10.23
N VAL A 343 -13.15 0.95 10.15
CA VAL A 343 -11.90 0.84 10.94
C VAL A 343 -10.98 2.04 10.68
N ILE A 344 -10.75 2.38 9.41
CA ILE A 344 -9.90 3.51 9.01
C ILE A 344 -10.48 4.83 9.52
N THR A 345 -11.78 5.04 9.35
CA THR A 345 -12.48 6.29 9.71
C THR A 345 -12.53 6.49 11.22
N LEU A 346 -12.88 5.46 11.99
CA LEU A 346 -12.96 5.53 13.45
C LEU A 346 -11.57 5.58 14.09
N GLY A 347 -10.58 4.87 13.54
CA GLY A 347 -9.18 5.04 13.95
C GLY A 347 -8.72 6.48 13.76
N ALA A 348 -9.07 7.08 12.60
CA ALA A 348 -8.77 8.48 12.34
C ALA A 348 -9.52 9.40 13.30
N LEU A 349 -10.81 9.15 13.57
CA LEU A 349 -11.62 9.99 14.44
C LEU A 349 -11.08 10.02 15.88
N ASN A 350 -10.74 8.86 16.43
CA ASN A 350 -10.31 8.74 17.83
C ASN A 350 -8.86 9.22 18.08
N ARG A 351 -8.05 9.39 17.02
CA ARG A 351 -6.67 9.88 17.13
C ARG A 351 -6.59 11.38 16.94
N ASN A 352 -6.51 12.15 18.02
CA ASN A 352 -6.47 13.62 17.99
C ASN A 352 -5.03 14.15 18.07
N GLU A 353 -4.23 13.84 17.05
CA GLU A 353 -2.89 14.39 16.81
C GLU A 353 -2.64 14.51 15.31
N SER A 354 -1.45 14.99 14.92
CA SER A 354 -0.95 14.88 13.55
C SER A 354 0.38 14.16 13.53
N ARG A 355 0.43 13.00 12.86
CA ARG A 355 1.58 12.10 12.82
C ARG A 355 1.67 11.43 11.44
N GLY A 356 2.77 11.68 10.74
CA GLY A 356 3.01 11.07 9.43
C GLY A 356 1.91 11.43 8.42
N ALA A 357 1.30 10.43 7.80
CA ALA A 357 0.22 10.62 6.83
C ALA A 357 -1.15 10.94 7.47
N HIS A 358 -1.27 10.87 8.79
CA HIS A 358 -2.45 11.33 9.52
C HIS A 358 -2.30 12.80 9.90
N TYR A 359 -3.14 13.66 9.31
CA TYR A 359 -3.11 15.10 9.57
C TYR A 359 -4.51 15.63 9.88
N LYS A 360 -4.63 16.26 11.05
CA LYS A 360 -5.82 16.98 11.50
C LYS A 360 -5.46 18.43 11.79
N PRO A 361 -6.01 19.41 11.06
CA PRO A 361 -5.71 20.82 11.29
C PRO A 361 -5.98 21.29 12.72
N ASP A 362 -7.03 20.76 13.38
CA ASP A 362 -7.38 21.08 14.77
C ASP A 362 -6.38 20.51 15.79
N PHE A 363 -5.58 19.51 15.38
CA PHE A 363 -4.55 18.85 16.19
C PHE A 363 -3.23 18.78 15.40
N PRO A 364 -2.61 19.93 15.07
CA PRO A 364 -1.56 19.99 14.04
C PRO A 364 -0.21 19.42 14.50
N ASN A 365 -0.07 19.16 15.80
CA ASN A 365 1.16 18.67 16.40
C ASN A 365 1.10 17.16 16.64
N ARG A 366 2.27 16.53 16.56
CA ARG A 366 2.47 15.17 17.08
C ARG A 366 2.36 15.20 18.61
N ASP A 367 1.59 14.29 19.18
CA ASP A 367 1.37 14.16 20.61
C ASP A 367 1.93 12.82 21.10
N ASP A 368 3.17 12.86 21.61
CA ASP A 368 3.84 11.66 22.12
C ASP A 368 3.34 11.24 23.50
N ASP A 369 2.78 12.16 24.29
CA ASP A 369 2.32 11.87 25.65
C ASP A 369 1.04 11.02 25.61
N ASN A 370 0.12 11.35 24.70
CA ASN A 370 -1.16 10.64 24.61
C ASN A 370 -1.18 9.54 23.53
N PHE A 371 -0.46 9.74 22.42
CA PHE A 371 -0.56 8.92 21.21
C PHE A 371 0.77 8.30 20.76
N MET A 372 1.77 8.12 21.64
CA MET A 372 2.87 7.16 21.39
C MET A 372 2.39 5.70 21.49
N LYS A 373 1.41 5.36 20.65
CA LYS A 373 0.63 4.13 20.69
C LYS A 373 0.21 3.72 19.28
N THR A 374 0.08 2.41 19.09
CA THR A 374 -0.56 1.76 17.96
C THR A 374 -2.07 1.75 18.20
N THR A 375 -2.86 2.17 17.22
CA THR A 375 -4.32 2.04 17.25
C THR A 375 -4.68 0.60 16.93
N ILE A 376 -5.48 -0.07 17.76
CA ILE A 376 -5.96 -1.44 17.54
C ILE A 376 -7.47 -1.40 17.35
N ALA A 377 -7.97 -2.08 16.33
CA ALA A 377 -9.38 -2.32 16.08
C ALA A 377 -9.69 -3.80 16.25
N GLU A 378 -10.74 -4.10 17.01
CA GLU A 378 -11.33 -5.42 17.19
C GLU A 378 -12.79 -5.41 16.71
N TYR A 379 -13.22 -6.48 16.05
CA TYR A 379 -14.59 -6.58 15.54
C TYR A 379 -15.55 -7.03 16.65
N SER A 380 -16.62 -6.26 16.88
CA SER A 380 -17.66 -6.60 17.88
C SER A 380 -18.96 -7.16 17.29
N GLY A 381 -19.11 -7.19 15.96
CA GLY A 381 -20.38 -7.46 15.28
C GLY A 381 -21.22 -6.21 15.01
N GLU A 382 -21.12 -5.16 15.83
CA GLU A 382 -21.82 -3.87 15.63
C GLU A 382 -20.90 -2.78 15.06
N GLY A 383 -19.59 -2.98 15.15
CA GLY A 383 -18.58 -2.12 14.55
C GLY A 383 -17.19 -2.32 15.16
N PRO A 384 -16.23 -1.47 14.77
CA PRO A 384 -14.89 -1.49 15.34
C PRO A 384 -14.85 -1.01 16.79
N VAL A 385 -14.28 -1.81 17.68
CA VAL A 385 -13.89 -1.38 19.02
C VAL A 385 -12.43 -0.94 18.98
N ILE A 386 -12.20 0.36 19.23
CA ILE A 386 -10.87 0.94 19.18
C ILE A 386 -10.21 0.89 20.56
N SER A 387 -9.01 0.33 20.60
CA SER A 387 -8.10 0.36 21.75
C SER A 387 -6.71 0.79 21.30
N TYR A 388 -5.76 0.85 22.25
CA TYR A 388 -4.41 1.31 21.98
C TYR A 388 -3.37 0.43 22.67
N GLU A 389 -2.31 0.11 21.94
CA GLU A 389 -1.13 -0.59 22.44
C GLU A 389 0.07 0.38 22.48
N ALA A 390 0.80 0.43 23.58
CA ALA A 390 1.95 1.33 23.72
C ALA A 390 3.09 0.90 22.79
N ILE A 391 3.81 1.88 22.23
CA ILE A 391 5.00 1.61 21.42
C ILE A 391 6.22 1.56 22.33
N ASP A 392 7.04 0.51 22.22
CA ASP A 392 8.34 0.45 22.89
C ASP A 392 9.33 1.41 22.19
N VAL A 393 9.79 2.40 22.96
CA VAL A 393 10.74 3.42 22.51
C VAL A 393 12.10 3.30 23.22
N SER A 394 12.36 2.16 23.89
CA SER A 394 13.60 1.91 24.64
C SER A 394 14.86 1.94 23.76
N LEU A 395 14.76 1.50 22.51
CA LEU A 395 15.88 1.44 21.57
C LEU A 395 16.16 2.79 20.87
N ILE A 396 15.12 3.57 20.58
CA ILE A 396 15.22 4.84 19.85
C ILE A 396 14.28 5.87 20.49
N THR A 397 14.86 6.86 21.16
CA THR A 397 14.10 7.97 21.74
C THR A 397 13.40 8.79 20.63
N PRO A 398 12.09 9.08 20.75
CA PRO A 398 11.35 9.88 19.78
C PRO A 398 11.94 11.28 19.64
N ARG A 399 12.05 11.74 18.40
CA ARG A 399 12.51 13.10 18.07
C ARG A 399 11.59 13.72 17.02
N LYS A 400 11.44 15.04 17.06
CA LYS A 400 10.67 15.77 16.04
C LYS A 400 11.35 15.58 14.68
N ARG A 401 10.55 15.18 13.68
CA ARG A 401 10.99 15.15 12.28
C ARG A 401 10.83 16.57 11.74
N ASP A 402 11.93 17.32 11.69
CA ASP A 402 11.95 18.67 11.14
C ASP A 402 12.50 18.65 9.71
N TYR A 403 11.62 18.88 8.74
CA TYR A 403 11.95 18.98 7.31
C TYR A 403 12.03 20.43 6.83
N SER A 404 11.89 21.41 7.73
CA SER A 404 11.99 22.84 7.40
C SER A 404 13.43 23.35 7.36
N LYS A 405 14.36 22.61 7.99
CA LYS A 405 15.78 22.93 8.05
C LYS A 405 16.55 21.80 7.37
N GLY A 406 17.41 22.15 6.41
CA GLY A 406 18.38 21.19 5.88
C GLY A 406 19.22 20.63 7.02
N LYS A 407 19.69 19.37 6.89
CA LYS A 407 20.61 18.78 7.85
C LYS A 407 21.77 19.76 8.08
N LYS A 408 21.81 20.41 9.25
CA LYS A 408 23.09 20.85 9.79
C LYS A 408 23.87 19.56 10.03
N GLU A 409 25.11 19.52 9.56
CA GLU A 409 26.11 18.58 10.08
C GLU A 409 26.35 18.91 11.57
N GLU A 410 25.38 18.62 12.42
CA GLU A 410 25.65 18.41 13.81
C GLU A 410 26.23 17.01 13.89
N GLY A 411 27.56 16.94 14.09
CA GLY A 411 28.26 15.73 14.43
C GLY A 411 27.53 15.06 15.59
N SER A 412 26.69 14.08 15.25
CA SER A 412 25.99 13.27 16.22
C SER A 412 27.05 12.51 16.97
N LYS A 413 27.43 13.00 18.16
CA LYS A 413 27.84 12.12 19.24
C LYS A 413 26.61 11.26 19.53
N VAL A 414 26.46 10.19 18.75
CA VAL A 414 25.54 9.10 19.06
C VAL A 414 25.94 8.66 20.46
N ALA A 415 25.10 8.97 21.45
CA ALA A 415 25.18 8.25 22.72
C ALA A 415 25.14 6.77 22.36
N PRO A 416 26.09 5.95 22.85
CA PRO A 416 26.21 4.55 22.42
C PRO A 416 24.84 3.90 22.51
N SER A 417 24.35 3.41 21.37
CA SER A 417 23.04 2.77 21.29
C SER A 417 22.99 1.59 22.27
N VAL A 418 21.80 1.23 22.73
CA VAL A 418 21.59 0.00 23.52
C VAL A 418 22.21 -1.20 22.78
N ALA A 419 22.18 -1.21 21.45
CA ALA A 419 22.87 -2.20 20.62
C ALA A 419 24.40 -2.24 20.84
N SER A 420 25.07 -1.10 21.04
CA SER A 420 26.52 -1.05 21.35
C SER A 420 26.86 -1.49 22.79
N GLN A 421 25.94 -1.31 23.74
CA GLN A 421 26.10 -1.81 25.11
C GLN A 421 25.81 -3.32 25.21
N VAL A 422 24.85 -3.81 24.42
CA VAL A 422 24.50 -5.23 24.29
C VAL A 422 25.59 -5.99 23.52
N ASP A 423 26.15 -5.40 22.46
CA ASP A 423 27.27 -5.98 21.68
C ASP A 423 28.55 -6.08 22.52
N GLY A 424 28.85 -5.07 23.34
CA GLY A 424 29.98 -5.13 24.28
C GLY A 424 29.84 -6.22 25.35
N LYS A 425 28.63 -6.42 25.87
CA LYS A 425 28.35 -7.45 26.88
C LYS A 425 28.38 -8.86 26.28
N LEU A 426 27.74 -9.06 25.12
CA LEU A 426 27.74 -10.33 24.39
C LEU A 426 29.15 -10.74 23.95
N LYS A 427 29.99 -9.80 23.50
CA LYS A 427 31.39 -10.07 23.16
C LYS A 427 32.21 -10.49 24.38
N SER A 428 31.98 -9.87 25.54
CA SER A 428 32.66 -10.23 26.79
C SER A 428 32.25 -11.60 27.32
N GLU A 429 30.97 -11.97 27.18
CA GLU A 429 30.44 -13.28 27.60
C GLU A 429 30.85 -14.40 26.62
N ALA A 430 30.89 -14.13 25.31
CA ALA A 430 31.38 -15.06 24.29
C ALA A 430 32.88 -15.37 24.45
N ALA A 431 33.71 -14.35 24.73
CA ALA A 431 35.12 -14.53 25.03
C ALA A 431 35.35 -15.32 26.34
N ALA A 432 34.54 -15.07 27.38
CA ALA A 432 34.60 -15.84 28.62
C ALA A 432 34.17 -17.31 28.44
N ALA A 433 33.33 -17.60 27.46
CA ALA A 433 32.88 -18.94 27.09
C ALA A 433 33.78 -19.64 26.04
N GLY A 434 34.86 -19.01 25.58
CA GLY A 434 35.77 -19.56 24.57
C GLY A 434 35.17 -19.65 23.16
N LEU A 435 34.09 -18.91 22.89
CA LEU A 435 33.46 -18.84 21.58
C LEU A 435 34.15 -17.76 20.72
N PRO A 436 34.37 -18.00 19.41
CA PRO A 436 35.01 -17.02 18.54
C PRO A 436 34.15 -15.75 18.44
N VAL A 437 34.78 -14.59 18.68
CA VAL A 437 34.16 -13.28 18.59
C VAL A 437 34.45 -12.68 17.21
N PRO A 438 33.45 -12.39 16.36
CA PRO A 438 33.71 -11.84 15.03
C PRO A 438 34.01 -10.35 15.11
N ASP A 439 35.20 -9.94 14.68
CA ASP A 439 35.47 -8.54 14.33
C ASP A 439 34.81 -8.25 12.98
N GLY A 440 33.65 -7.58 13.01
CA GLY A 440 32.99 -7.05 11.82
C GLY A 440 32.45 -8.13 10.87
N ALA A 441 31.21 -8.56 11.09
CA ALA A 441 30.54 -9.44 10.14
C ALA A 441 30.08 -8.65 8.90
N THR A 442 30.77 -8.80 7.76
CA THR A 442 30.11 -8.76 6.45
C THR A 442 29.26 -10.02 6.33
N GLN A 443 27.95 -9.92 6.55
CA GLN A 443 27.03 -11.01 6.27
C GLN A 443 26.81 -11.13 4.75
N THR A 444 27.73 -11.80 4.08
CA THR A 444 27.41 -12.62 2.91
C THR A 444 27.63 -14.06 3.34
N PRO A 445 26.61 -14.92 3.36
CA PRO A 445 26.84 -16.34 3.53
C PRO A 445 27.78 -16.82 2.41
N GLU A 446 28.82 -17.59 2.74
CA GLU A 446 29.53 -18.41 1.76
C GLU A 446 28.60 -19.53 1.27
N LEU A 447 27.59 -19.16 0.49
CA LEU A 447 27.06 -20.04 -0.53
C LEU A 447 28.04 -19.93 -1.70
N GLY A 448 28.53 -21.06 -2.20
CA GLY A 448 29.48 -21.15 -3.32
C GLY A 448 28.96 -20.48 -4.60
N TRP A 449 28.98 -19.15 -4.61
CA TRP A 449 28.53 -18.31 -5.70
C TRP A 449 29.70 -18.13 -6.65
N ASP A 450 29.66 -18.86 -7.76
CA ASP A 450 30.60 -18.72 -8.86
C ASP A 450 30.44 -17.32 -9.49
N ALA A 451 31.47 -16.47 -9.29
CA ALA A 451 31.51 -15.08 -9.75
C ALA A 451 31.53 -14.94 -11.29
N ASN A 452 31.58 -16.05 -12.04
CA ASN A 452 31.51 -16.04 -13.50
C ASN A 452 30.11 -16.29 -14.08
N LYS A 453 29.05 -16.35 -13.26
CA LYS A 453 27.67 -16.40 -13.77
C LYS A 453 27.12 -14.99 -14.03
N PRO A 454 26.44 -14.76 -15.17
CA PRO A 454 25.96 -13.42 -15.55
C PRO A 454 24.96 -12.86 -14.53
N GLU A 455 25.14 -11.58 -14.19
CA GLU A 455 24.28 -10.79 -13.30
C GLU A 455 22.81 -10.86 -13.74
N ILE A 456 21.96 -11.41 -12.86
CA ILE A 456 20.51 -11.58 -13.10
C ILE A 456 19.76 -10.23 -13.02
N SER A 457 20.41 -9.17 -12.53
CA SER A 457 19.89 -7.79 -12.49
C SER A 457 19.98 -7.07 -13.84
N ASN A 458 20.53 -7.70 -14.89
CA ASN A 458 20.65 -7.09 -16.20
C ASN A 458 19.33 -7.28 -16.99
N PRO A 459 18.65 -6.21 -17.47
CA PRO A 459 17.37 -6.31 -18.18
C PRO A 459 17.37 -7.22 -19.41
N ALA A 460 18.55 -7.52 -19.97
CA ALA A 460 18.71 -8.43 -21.10
C ALA A 460 18.41 -9.91 -20.76
N VAL A 461 18.52 -10.33 -19.49
CA VAL A 461 18.38 -11.75 -19.10
C VAL A 461 16.92 -12.20 -19.09
N TRP A 462 15.96 -11.27 -18.94
CA TRP A 462 14.54 -11.60 -18.93
C TRP A 462 14.01 -12.11 -20.28
N ASN A 463 14.69 -11.76 -21.38
CA ASN A 463 14.28 -12.14 -22.73
C ASN A 463 15.04 -13.36 -23.29
N SER A 464 16.13 -13.80 -22.68
CA SER A 464 16.99 -14.86 -23.25
C SER A 464 16.73 -16.27 -22.71
N ASN A 465 15.92 -16.46 -21.67
CA ASN A 465 15.75 -17.76 -21.01
C ASN A 465 14.34 -18.37 -21.10
N LYS A 466 13.63 -18.11 -22.21
CA LYS A 466 12.34 -18.78 -22.46
C LYS A 466 12.47 -20.29 -22.67
N GLU A 467 13.62 -20.78 -23.12
CA GLU A 467 13.85 -22.22 -23.39
C GLU A 467 14.37 -23.03 -22.18
N GLU A 468 14.98 -22.39 -21.17
CA GLU A 468 15.50 -23.10 -19.99
C GLU A 468 14.45 -23.35 -18.89
N VAL A 469 13.43 -22.50 -18.80
CA VAL A 469 12.35 -22.65 -17.81
C VAL A 469 11.41 -23.81 -18.16
N ASP A 470 11.37 -24.24 -19.42
CA ASP A 470 10.51 -25.34 -19.88
C ASP A 470 11.08 -26.74 -19.57
N ARG A 471 12.38 -26.83 -19.22
CA ARG A 471 13.07 -28.13 -19.01
C ARG A 471 13.18 -28.58 -17.55
N THR A 472 12.85 -27.74 -16.57
CA THR A 472 13.11 -28.03 -15.15
C THR A 472 11.86 -28.42 -14.34
N VAL A 473 10.66 -28.39 -14.92
CA VAL A 473 9.41 -28.68 -14.19
C VAL A 473 8.68 -29.94 -14.68
N PHE A 474 9.06 -30.51 -15.83
CA PHE A 474 8.50 -31.78 -16.30
C PHE A 474 9.62 -32.72 -16.74
N GLY A 475 9.66 -33.92 -16.16
CA GLY A 475 10.58 -34.97 -16.57
C GLY A 475 10.48 -35.26 -18.06
N GLU A 476 11.61 -35.62 -18.67
CA GLU A 476 11.72 -35.95 -20.09
C GLU A 476 10.64 -36.95 -20.51
N GLY A 477 9.77 -36.54 -21.45
CA GLY A 477 9.10 -37.48 -22.35
C GLY A 477 7.61 -37.78 -22.13
N GLU A 478 6.75 -36.80 -21.89
CA GLU A 478 5.32 -36.94 -22.23
C GLU A 478 4.79 -35.71 -22.96
N SER A 479 4.54 -35.87 -24.27
CA SER A 479 3.80 -34.88 -25.06
C SER A 479 2.33 -34.88 -24.64
N ARG A 480 1.79 -33.70 -24.30
CA ARG A 480 0.36 -33.51 -24.04
C ARG A 480 -0.45 -33.95 -25.26
N ARG A 481 -1.28 -34.99 -25.09
CA ARG A 481 -2.28 -35.42 -26.08
C ARG A 481 -3.67 -35.14 -25.52
N GLU A 482 -4.43 -34.29 -26.19
CA GLU A 482 -5.87 -34.18 -25.98
C GLU A 482 -6.57 -34.77 -27.20
N GLN A 483 -7.38 -35.81 -27.00
CA GLN A 483 -8.17 -36.49 -28.05
C GLN A 483 -7.42 -36.89 -29.33
N GLY A 484 -6.15 -37.30 -29.22
CA GLY A 484 -5.45 -37.99 -30.31
C GLY A 484 -5.04 -37.14 -31.51
N LYS A 485 -4.95 -35.81 -31.40
CA LYS A 485 -4.30 -34.96 -32.41
C LYS A 485 -3.20 -34.10 -31.78
N ALA A 486 -2.11 -33.90 -32.52
CA ALA A 486 -1.02 -33.02 -32.13
C ALA A 486 -1.47 -31.55 -32.22
N ILE A 487 -1.15 -30.75 -31.21
CA ILE A 487 -1.39 -29.31 -31.18
C ILE A 487 -0.17 -28.65 -31.84
N GLU A 488 -0.36 -28.06 -33.03
CA GLU A 488 0.61 -27.12 -33.60
C GLU A 488 0.42 -25.77 -32.92
N ASP A 489 1.50 -25.24 -32.36
CA ASP A 489 1.52 -23.97 -31.64
C ASP A 489 1.37 -22.81 -32.65
N ALA A 490 0.18 -22.19 -32.65
CA ALA A 490 -0.13 -21.08 -33.55
C ALA A 490 0.48 -19.78 -33.00
N GLY A 491 1.72 -19.50 -33.39
CA GLY A 491 2.35 -18.19 -33.23
C GLY A 491 1.56 -17.11 -33.99
N GLY A 492 0.71 -16.38 -33.28
CA GLY A 492 -0.09 -15.27 -33.81
C GLY A 492 0.46 -13.91 -33.38
N LYS A 493 1.05 -13.17 -34.33
CA LYS A 493 1.09 -11.71 -34.31
C LYS A 493 -0.35 -11.17 -34.39
N SER A 494 -0.66 -10.14 -33.62
CA SER A 494 -1.79 -9.21 -33.82
C SER A 494 -1.43 -7.95 -33.03
N ASP A 495 -0.87 -6.90 -33.63
CA ASP A 495 -1.57 -5.86 -34.39
C ASP A 495 -2.81 -5.30 -33.68
N LYS A 496 -2.70 -4.00 -33.35
CA LYS A 496 -3.71 -2.96 -33.16
C LYS A 496 -5.13 -3.40 -32.77
N LEU A 497 -5.52 -3.05 -31.54
CA LEU A 497 -6.78 -2.38 -31.23
C LEU A 497 -6.63 -1.56 -29.95
#